data_AF-A0A2E3WEH3-F1
#
_entry.id   AF-A0A2E3WEH3-F1
#
_cell.length_a   1.000
_cell.length_b   1.000
_cell.length_c   1.000
_cell.angle_alpha   90.00
_cell.angle_beta   90.00
_cell.angle_gamma   90.00
#
_symmetry.space_group_name_H-M   'P 1'
#
loop_
_entity.id
_entity.type
_entity.pdbx_description
1 polymer ?
#
loop_
_entity_poly.entity_id
_entity_poly.type
_entity_poly.pdbx_seq_one_letter_code
_entity_poly.pdbx_strand_id
1 'polypeptide(L)'
;MCEEAGFGWSNVVLFTGFTLDFQSRLLHSVALQARWPKGVSLRTANKIIRVIIQAGISMKELQIRQGVAAAVLCLLSVVTSGNAYAQTLDEILGVRASTTQDGRVSQRRIDELSEQTRDLLTQYKQIMKIVDGLRVYNEQQERLIRVQEKELRELEESIDNVTVIERQIGPLIERMIDNLAKFVELDVPFLAQERADRIVFLKDTFDRADVSVAEKFSQVLQAYQVENSYGSTLDVYTEIIPIDGVDRQVEMLKWGRVALVFQTLDGETTGVWDKKANGWQILGDEFRLGVRNGFRIAKKTQTADFVHIPIPAAEAQ
;
A
#
# COMPACT_ATOMS: atom_id res chain seq x y z
N MET A 1 50.59 21.12 -21.70
CA MET A 1 50.49 20.29 -22.90
C MET A 1 49.46 20.99 -23.78
N CYS A 2 49.81 21.98 -24.61
CA CYS A 2 50.61 21.88 -25.86
C CYS A 2 49.97 20.83 -26.79
N GLU A 3 49.57 21.05 -28.03
CA GLU A 3 49.83 22.02 -29.13
C GLU A 3 48.57 22.03 -30.04
N GLU A 4 48.15 23.13 -30.70
CA GLU A 4 48.62 23.65 -32.01
C GLU A 4 48.67 22.57 -33.14
N ALA A 5 48.34 22.74 -34.41
CA ALA A 5 48.07 23.82 -35.37
C ALA A 5 47.24 23.17 -36.53
N GLY A 6 46.55 23.81 -37.47
CA GLY A 6 46.83 25.03 -38.21
C GLY A 6 47.31 24.72 -39.65
N PHE A 7 46.41 24.85 -40.63
CA PHE A 7 46.60 25.22 -42.06
C PHE A 7 47.36 24.32 -43.06
N GLY A 8 46.86 24.29 -44.31
CA GLY A 8 47.66 23.93 -45.49
C GLY A 8 46.85 23.71 -46.78
N TRP A 9 47.10 24.52 -47.80
CA TRP A 9 46.32 24.68 -49.04
C TRP A 9 46.64 23.64 -50.14
N SER A 10 45.79 23.57 -51.19
CA SER A 10 46.14 23.86 -52.61
C SER A 10 45.49 22.92 -53.65
N ASN A 11 44.57 23.52 -54.43
CA ASN A 11 44.48 23.53 -55.90
C ASN A 11 44.53 22.27 -56.80
N VAL A 12 43.53 22.25 -57.69
CA VAL A 12 43.62 22.13 -59.16
C VAL A 12 43.58 20.72 -59.78
N VAL A 13 42.40 20.45 -60.38
CA VAL A 13 42.16 19.91 -61.73
C VAL A 13 42.87 18.61 -62.11
N LEU A 14 42.12 17.51 -62.10
CA LEU A 14 42.13 16.52 -63.19
C LEU A 14 40.68 16.06 -63.44
N PHE A 15 39.98 16.86 -64.24
CA PHE A 15 38.58 16.69 -64.63
C PHE A 15 38.49 16.12 -66.04
N THR A 16 39.10 14.97 -66.34
CA THR A 16 38.87 14.23 -67.59
C THR A 16 39.26 12.77 -67.40
N GLY A 17 38.35 11.97 -66.87
CA GLY A 17 38.59 10.53 -66.68
C GLY A 17 37.47 9.77 -65.99
N PHE A 18 36.58 10.47 -65.29
CA PHE A 18 35.57 9.84 -64.42
C PHE A 18 34.16 9.71 -65.05
N THR A 19 33.99 10.02 -66.33
CA THR A 19 32.65 10.05 -66.95
C THR A 19 32.20 8.73 -67.56
N LEU A 20 33.12 7.82 -67.90
CA LEU A 20 32.80 6.53 -68.52
C LEU A 20 32.53 5.40 -67.51
N ASP A 21 33.17 5.41 -66.34
CA ASP A 21 33.00 4.34 -65.33
C ASP A 21 31.73 4.53 -64.46
N PHE A 22 31.23 5.77 -64.34
CA PHE A 22 30.00 6.06 -63.60
C PHE A 22 28.72 5.72 -64.40
N GLN A 23 28.73 5.84 -65.73
CA GLN A 23 27.60 5.45 -66.58
C GLN A 23 27.33 3.94 -66.56
N SER A 24 28.39 3.12 -66.51
CA SER A 24 28.30 1.66 -66.41
C SER A 24 27.63 1.21 -65.10
N ARG A 25 28.01 1.81 -63.97
CA ARG A 25 27.53 1.43 -62.63
C ARG A 25 26.10 1.90 -62.34
N LEU A 26 25.67 3.04 -62.89
CA LEU A 26 24.28 3.51 -62.76
C LEU A 26 23.28 2.67 -63.57
N LEU A 27 23.68 2.15 -64.73
CA LEU A 27 22.82 1.29 -65.55
C LEU A 27 22.52 -0.05 -64.87
N HIS A 28 23.45 -0.57 -64.06
CA HIS A 28 23.24 -1.81 -63.31
C HIS A 28 22.34 -1.62 -62.07
N SER A 29 22.41 -0.48 -61.37
CA SER A 29 21.59 -0.29 -60.14
C SER A 29 20.14 0.10 -60.45
N VAL A 30 19.90 0.92 -61.48
CA VAL A 30 18.54 1.35 -61.86
C VAL A 30 17.75 0.20 -62.49
N ALA A 31 18.41 -0.72 -63.20
CA ALA A 31 17.77 -1.91 -63.75
C ALA A 31 17.28 -2.89 -62.66
N LEU A 32 17.90 -2.88 -61.47
CA LEU A 32 17.52 -3.74 -60.35
C LEU A 32 16.32 -3.21 -59.54
N GLN A 33 16.01 -1.91 -59.63
CA GLN A 33 15.05 -1.26 -58.73
C GLN A 33 13.75 -0.80 -59.43
N ALA A 34 13.67 -0.87 -60.77
CA ALA A 34 12.47 -0.55 -61.53
C ALA A 34 11.66 -1.81 -61.85
N ARG A 35 10.41 -1.89 -61.35
CA ARG A 35 9.48 -2.99 -61.63
C ARG A 35 8.87 -2.83 -63.02
N TRP A 36 9.42 -3.52 -64.01
CA TRP A 36 8.90 -3.49 -65.38
C TRP A 36 7.64 -4.37 -65.53
N PRO A 37 6.65 -3.95 -66.34
CA PRO A 37 5.50 -4.79 -66.68
C PRO A 37 5.95 -6.07 -67.41
N LYS A 38 5.34 -7.22 -67.08
CA LYS A 38 5.73 -8.54 -67.60
C LYS A 38 5.58 -8.59 -69.13
N GLY A 39 6.66 -8.93 -69.85
CA GLY A 39 6.66 -9.11 -71.31
C GLY A 39 7.67 -8.24 -72.09
N VAL A 40 8.42 -7.36 -71.43
CA VAL A 40 9.40 -6.48 -72.09
C VAL A 40 10.79 -7.13 -72.11
N SER A 41 11.37 -7.33 -73.30
CA SER A 41 12.73 -7.89 -73.43
C SER A 41 13.81 -6.93 -72.89
N LEU A 42 14.90 -7.46 -72.35
CA LEU A 42 16.06 -6.70 -71.85
C LEU A 42 16.60 -5.68 -72.87
N ARG A 43 16.49 -5.95 -74.18
CA ARG A 43 16.90 -5.01 -75.24
C ARG A 43 15.99 -3.78 -75.33
N THR A 44 14.70 -3.95 -75.06
CA THR A 44 13.70 -2.87 -75.12
C THR A 44 13.80 -1.97 -73.88
N ALA A 45 14.01 -2.55 -72.69
CA ALA A 45 14.24 -1.81 -71.46
C ALA A 45 15.52 -0.94 -71.54
N ASN A 46 16.61 -1.49 -72.10
CA ASN A 46 17.87 -0.76 -72.24
C ASN A 46 17.78 0.39 -73.28
N LYS A 47 16.95 0.24 -74.33
CA LYS A 47 16.63 1.35 -75.25
C LYS A 47 15.86 2.47 -74.56
N ILE A 48 14.86 2.14 -73.73
CA ILE A 48 14.05 3.13 -73.01
C ILE A 48 14.92 3.88 -71.99
N ILE A 49 15.79 3.18 -71.26
CA ILE A 49 16.74 3.80 -70.31
C ILE A 49 17.72 4.73 -71.04
N ARG A 50 18.27 4.34 -72.19
CA ARG A 50 19.10 5.24 -73.00
C ARG A 50 18.36 6.49 -73.44
N VAL A 51 17.09 6.38 -73.85
CA VAL A 51 16.27 7.55 -74.25
C VAL A 51 16.00 8.48 -73.07
N ILE A 52 15.72 7.93 -71.88
CA ILE A 52 15.49 8.73 -70.66
C ILE A 52 16.78 9.44 -70.20
N ILE A 53 17.93 8.77 -70.27
CA ILE A 53 19.24 9.36 -69.93
C ILE A 53 19.65 10.42 -70.97
N GLN A 54 19.44 10.15 -72.27
CA GLN A 54 19.71 11.12 -73.34
C GLN A 54 18.83 12.38 -73.20
N ALA A 55 17.55 12.22 -72.84
CA ALA A 55 16.64 13.33 -72.57
C ALA A 55 17.00 14.11 -71.30
N GLY A 56 17.45 13.42 -70.24
CA GLY A 56 17.91 14.04 -68.98
C GLY A 56 19.21 14.83 -69.13
N ILE A 57 20.16 14.34 -69.94
CA ILE A 57 21.42 15.05 -70.23
C ILE A 57 21.13 16.27 -71.13
N SER A 58 20.20 16.15 -72.09
CA SER A 58 19.79 17.27 -72.95
C SER A 58 19.06 18.39 -72.20
N MET A 59 18.33 18.09 -71.10
CA MET A 59 17.69 19.11 -70.26
C MET A 59 18.67 19.85 -69.34
N LYS A 60 19.72 19.19 -68.86
CA LYS A 60 20.74 19.83 -67.99
C LYS A 60 21.69 20.74 -68.77
N GLU A 61 22.03 20.37 -70.00
CA GLU A 61 22.80 21.21 -70.95
C GLU A 61 22.01 22.46 -71.40
N LEU A 62 20.67 22.38 -71.48
CA LEU A 62 19.81 23.52 -71.82
C LEU A 62 19.68 24.53 -70.66
N GLN A 63 19.56 24.06 -69.42
CA GLN A 63 19.45 24.95 -68.24
C GLN A 63 20.75 25.69 -67.93
N ILE A 64 21.91 25.05 -68.16
CA ILE A 64 23.23 25.68 -67.92
C ILE A 64 23.56 26.69 -69.03
N ARG A 65 23.21 26.42 -70.30
CA ARG A 65 23.38 27.40 -71.40
C ARG A 65 22.43 28.59 -71.29
N GLN A 66 21.20 28.40 -70.79
CA GLN A 66 20.27 29.51 -70.51
C GLN A 66 20.73 30.37 -69.32
N GLY A 67 21.28 29.76 -68.27
CA GLY A 67 21.81 30.48 -67.11
C GLY A 67 23.07 31.31 -67.43
N VAL A 68 23.99 30.77 -68.23
CA VAL A 68 25.21 31.49 -68.64
C VAL A 68 24.92 32.55 -69.71
N ALA A 69 24.00 32.28 -70.66
CA ALA A 69 23.57 33.29 -71.62
C ALA A 69 22.81 34.45 -70.96
N ALA A 70 21.99 34.18 -69.93
CA ALA A 70 21.33 35.23 -69.14
C ALA A 70 22.33 36.05 -68.31
N ALA A 71 23.35 35.41 -67.72
CA ALA A 71 24.40 36.12 -66.98
C ALA A 71 25.29 36.99 -67.89
N VAL A 72 25.62 36.52 -69.09
CA VAL A 72 26.41 37.30 -70.08
C VAL A 72 25.57 38.39 -70.73
N LEU A 73 24.28 38.18 -71.03
CA LEU A 73 23.39 39.25 -71.51
C LEU A 73 23.19 40.34 -70.45
N CYS A 74 23.04 39.98 -69.17
CA CYS A 74 22.91 40.93 -68.07
C CYS A 74 24.21 41.74 -67.83
N LEU A 75 25.38 41.12 -68.00
CA LEU A 75 26.68 41.81 -67.90
C LEU A 75 26.97 42.69 -69.12
N LEU A 76 26.49 42.33 -70.32
CA LEU A 76 26.67 43.13 -71.55
C LEU A 76 25.65 44.27 -71.66
N SER A 77 24.47 44.17 -71.06
CA SER A 77 23.47 45.25 -71.01
C SER A 77 23.85 46.40 -70.08
N VAL A 78 24.88 46.26 -69.24
CA VAL A 78 25.37 47.33 -68.35
C VAL A 78 26.27 48.33 -69.09
N VAL A 79 26.75 48.02 -70.30
CA VAL A 79 27.75 48.85 -71.01
C VAL A 79 27.17 49.66 -72.18
N THR A 80 25.91 49.45 -72.57
CA THR A 80 25.27 50.18 -73.69
C THR A 80 23.93 50.81 -73.34
N SER A 81 23.90 51.59 -72.26
CA SER A 81 22.84 52.60 -72.01
C SER A 81 23.49 53.96 -71.77
N GLY A 82 23.72 54.70 -72.86
CA GLY A 82 23.97 56.12 -72.81
C GLY A 82 22.70 56.88 -72.46
N ASN A 83 22.85 57.92 -71.62
CA ASN A 83 21.83 58.85 -71.15
C ASN A 83 20.83 58.28 -70.12
N ALA A 84 21.31 58.06 -68.90
CA ALA A 84 20.44 58.19 -67.74
C ALA A 84 20.30 59.69 -67.44
N TYR A 85 19.06 60.19 -67.51
CA TYR A 85 18.68 61.47 -66.94
C TYR A 85 19.25 61.58 -65.53
N ALA A 86 19.95 62.67 -65.22
CA ALA A 86 20.25 63.04 -63.86
C ALA A 86 18.93 63.35 -63.14
N GLN A 87 18.21 62.31 -62.72
CA GLN A 87 17.39 62.42 -61.52
C GLN A 87 18.35 62.77 -60.40
N THR A 88 18.00 63.83 -59.67
CA THR A 88 18.82 64.35 -58.59
C THR A 88 19.25 63.20 -57.69
N LEU A 89 20.55 63.11 -57.39
CA LEU A 89 21.08 62.12 -56.45
C LEU A 89 20.29 62.14 -55.12
N ASP A 90 19.72 63.31 -54.79
CA ASP A 90 18.84 63.57 -53.66
C ASP A 90 17.48 62.83 -53.70
N GLU A 91 16.84 62.71 -54.87
CA GLU A 91 15.56 62.00 -55.02
C GLU A 91 15.72 60.48 -54.85
N ILE A 92 16.79 59.88 -55.40
CA ILE A 92 17.09 58.46 -55.25
C ILE A 92 17.55 58.14 -53.82
N LEU A 93 18.31 59.04 -53.19
CA LEU A 93 18.69 58.92 -51.78
C LEU A 93 17.48 59.06 -50.85
N GLY A 94 16.53 59.96 -51.15
CA GLY A 94 15.28 60.13 -50.42
C GLY A 94 14.35 58.92 -50.50
N VAL A 95 14.14 58.35 -51.70
CA VAL A 95 13.33 57.14 -51.91
C VAL A 95 13.97 55.92 -51.22
N ARG A 96 15.30 55.78 -51.29
CA ARG A 96 16.02 54.72 -50.55
C ARG A 96 15.93 54.92 -49.03
N ALA A 97 15.99 56.16 -48.55
CA ALA A 97 15.83 56.47 -47.13
C ALA A 97 14.42 56.13 -46.63
N SER A 98 13.37 56.49 -47.38
CA SER A 98 11.98 56.13 -47.06
C SER A 98 11.77 54.61 -47.08
N THR A 99 12.22 53.92 -48.13
CA THR A 99 12.08 52.46 -48.25
C THR A 99 12.83 51.73 -47.12
N THR A 100 13.99 52.25 -46.71
CA THR A 100 14.74 51.71 -45.57
C THR A 100 13.99 51.94 -44.25
N GLN A 101 13.35 53.10 -44.09
CA GLN A 101 12.52 53.41 -42.92
C GLN A 101 11.27 52.52 -42.85
N ASP A 102 10.56 52.36 -43.96
CA ASP A 102 9.36 51.50 -44.05
C ASP A 102 9.71 50.02 -43.85
N GLY A 103 10.87 49.59 -44.36
CA GLY A 103 11.44 48.27 -44.09
C GLY A 103 11.75 48.06 -42.61
N ARG A 104 12.31 49.06 -41.92
CA ARG A 104 12.55 49.02 -40.46
C ARG A 104 11.25 48.93 -39.66
N VAL A 105 10.21 49.67 -40.05
CA VAL A 105 8.88 49.62 -39.39
C VAL A 105 8.24 48.24 -39.58
N SER A 106 8.29 47.70 -40.79
CA SER A 106 7.77 46.37 -41.09
C SER A 106 8.53 45.28 -40.33
N GLN A 107 9.86 45.38 -40.25
CA GLN A 107 10.67 44.44 -39.49
C GLN A 107 10.36 44.51 -37.99
N ARG A 108 10.21 45.70 -37.39
CA ARG A 108 9.80 45.84 -35.98
C ARG A 108 8.45 45.18 -35.71
N ARG A 109 7.47 45.34 -36.62
CA ARG A 109 6.16 44.69 -36.49
C ARG A 109 6.27 43.16 -36.58
N ILE A 110 7.13 42.65 -37.47
CA ILE A 110 7.42 41.21 -37.57
C ILE A 110 8.07 40.71 -36.28
N ASP A 111 9.03 41.46 -35.73
CA ASP A 111 9.73 41.10 -34.49
C ASP A 111 8.75 41.07 -33.30
N GLU A 112 7.87 42.08 -33.17
CA GLU A 112 6.82 42.13 -32.14
C GLU A 112 5.84 40.95 -32.25
N LEU A 113 5.35 40.66 -33.46
CA LEU A 113 4.44 39.52 -33.69
C LEU A 113 5.12 38.18 -33.43
N SER A 114 6.40 38.06 -33.78
CA SER A 114 7.22 36.87 -33.51
C SER A 114 7.39 36.65 -32.00
N GLU A 115 7.65 37.72 -31.24
CA GLU A 115 7.76 37.66 -29.79
C GLU A 115 6.44 37.28 -29.13
N GLN A 116 5.33 37.93 -29.52
CA GLN A 116 3.99 37.58 -29.02
C GLN A 116 3.63 36.11 -29.34
N THR A 117 4.00 35.62 -30.52
CA THR A 117 3.77 34.23 -30.91
C THR A 117 4.59 33.27 -30.04
N ARG A 118 5.86 33.61 -29.74
CA ARG A 118 6.71 32.82 -28.84
C ARG A 118 6.18 32.79 -27.41
N ASP A 119 5.71 33.92 -26.91
CA ASP A 119 5.11 34.03 -25.59
C ASP A 119 3.84 33.20 -25.48
N LEU A 120 2.92 33.34 -26.44
CA LEU A 120 1.68 32.57 -26.46
C LEU A 120 1.95 31.06 -26.59
N LEU A 121 2.92 30.66 -27.42
CA LEU A 121 3.33 29.27 -27.54
C LEU A 121 3.91 28.73 -26.22
N THR A 122 4.66 29.56 -25.49
CA THR A 122 5.22 29.19 -24.17
C THR A 122 4.12 29.03 -23.14
N GLN A 123 3.18 29.97 -23.06
CA GLN A 123 2.02 29.89 -22.18
C GLN A 123 1.16 28.68 -22.50
N TYR A 124 0.88 28.41 -23.78
CA TYR A 124 0.15 27.23 -24.21
C TYR A 124 0.83 25.94 -23.74
N LYS A 125 2.15 25.82 -23.92
CA LYS A 125 2.91 24.65 -23.44
C LYS A 125 2.87 24.50 -21.92
N GLN A 126 2.90 25.61 -21.17
CA GLN A 126 2.76 25.57 -19.71
C GLN A 126 1.37 25.09 -19.29
N ILE A 127 0.31 25.64 -19.90
CA ILE A 127 -1.09 25.24 -19.62
C ILE A 127 -1.29 23.77 -19.97
N MET A 128 -0.79 23.29 -21.11
CA MET A 128 -0.90 21.88 -21.49
C MET A 128 -0.24 20.95 -20.46
N LYS A 129 0.92 21.31 -19.91
CA LYS A 129 1.54 20.53 -18.82
C LYS A 129 0.68 20.48 -17.56
N ILE A 130 0.01 21.59 -17.23
CA ILE A 130 -0.93 21.63 -16.09
C ILE A 130 -2.12 20.73 -16.37
N VAL A 131 -2.69 20.77 -17.57
CA VAL A 131 -3.81 19.90 -17.98
C VAL A 131 -3.43 18.42 -17.91
N ASP A 132 -2.25 18.06 -18.41
CA ASP A 132 -1.74 16.68 -18.34
C ASP A 132 -1.55 16.25 -16.87
N GLY A 133 -0.99 17.12 -16.03
CA GLY A 133 -0.86 16.87 -14.60
C GLY A 133 -2.19 16.69 -13.89
N LEU A 134 -3.19 17.53 -14.19
CA LEU A 134 -4.54 17.43 -13.63
C LEU A 134 -5.26 16.16 -14.09
N ARG A 135 -5.04 15.69 -15.33
CA ARG A 135 -5.62 14.43 -15.80
C ARG A 135 -5.10 13.24 -15.01
N VAL A 136 -3.78 13.16 -14.81
CA VAL A 136 -3.15 12.12 -13.99
C VAL A 136 -3.66 12.17 -12.55
N TYR A 137 -3.79 13.39 -12.00
CA TYR A 137 -4.32 13.57 -10.64
C TYR A 137 -5.78 13.08 -10.53
N ASN A 138 -6.65 13.42 -11.48
CA ASN A 138 -8.03 12.94 -11.50
C ASN A 138 -8.10 11.41 -11.59
N GLU A 139 -7.31 10.78 -12.47
CA GLU A 139 -7.23 9.32 -12.57
C GLU A 139 -6.78 8.66 -11.23
N GLN A 140 -5.89 9.32 -10.49
CA GLN A 140 -5.49 8.88 -9.16
C GLN A 140 -6.64 9.02 -8.15
N GLN A 141 -7.35 10.14 -8.15
CA GLN A 141 -8.50 10.36 -7.25
C GLN A 141 -9.62 9.35 -7.51
N GLU A 142 -9.95 9.09 -8.78
CA GLU A 142 -10.94 8.07 -9.12
C GLU A 142 -10.53 6.67 -8.64
N ARG A 143 -9.24 6.34 -8.72
CA ARG A 143 -8.73 5.07 -8.18
C ARG A 143 -8.88 5.01 -6.67
N LEU A 144 -8.59 6.11 -5.98
CA LEU A 144 -8.74 6.20 -4.53
C LEU A 144 -10.21 6.05 -4.12
N ILE A 145 -11.13 6.72 -4.81
CA ILE A 145 -12.57 6.59 -4.57
C ILE A 145 -13.01 5.13 -4.72
N ARG A 146 -12.60 4.44 -5.79
CA ARG A 146 -12.95 3.01 -5.98
C ARG A 146 -12.43 2.11 -4.85
N VAL A 147 -11.25 2.40 -4.30
CA VAL A 147 -10.70 1.67 -3.16
C VAL A 147 -11.51 1.98 -1.89
N GLN A 148 -11.78 3.24 -1.61
CA GLN A 148 -12.57 3.67 -0.45
C GLN A 148 -14.00 3.10 -0.49
N GLU A 149 -14.64 3.08 -1.65
CA GLU A 149 -15.96 2.44 -1.81
C GLU A 149 -15.92 0.93 -1.55
N LYS A 150 -14.80 0.26 -1.89
CA LYS A 150 -14.63 -1.16 -1.57
C LYS A 150 -14.45 -1.35 -0.07
N GLU A 151 -13.60 -0.56 0.56
CA GLU A 151 -13.39 -0.59 2.02
C GLU A 151 -14.70 -0.31 2.77
N LEU A 152 -15.49 0.67 2.31
CA LEU A 152 -16.79 0.98 2.91
C LEU A 152 -17.73 -0.22 2.92
N ARG A 153 -17.84 -0.94 1.79
CA ARG A 153 -18.67 -2.15 1.70
C ARG A 153 -18.19 -3.26 2.62
N GLU A 154 -16.87 -3.46 2.74
CA GLU A 154 -16.29 -4.45 3.65
C GLU A 154 -16.55 -4.09 5.13
N LEU A 155 -16.50 -2.80 5.45
CA LEU A 155 -16.83 -2.27 6.77
C LEU A 155 -18.33 -2.45 7.08
N GLU A 156 -19.21 -2.16 6.13
CA GLU A 156 -20.67 -2.38 6.26
C GLU A 156 -20.98 -3.85 6.55
N GLU A 157 -20.41 -4.78 5.77
CA GLU A 157 -20.56 -6.22 6.01
C GLU A 157 -20.03 -6.63 7.39
N SER A 158 -18.91 -6.05 7.83
CA SER A 158 -18.35 -6.29 9.15
C SER A 158 -19.28 -5.79 10.27
N ILE A 159 -19.92 -4.63 10.09
CA ILE A 159 -20.88 -4.06 11.04
C ILE A 159 -22.13 -4.95 11.17
N ASP A 160 -22.65 -5.43 10.04
CA ASP A 160 -23.80 -6.34 10.02
C ASP A 160 -23.49 -7.65 10.75
N ASN A 161 -22.30 -8.20 10.52
CA ASN A 161 -21.83 -9.41 11.20
C ASN A 161 -21.67 -9.21 12.72
N VAL A 162 -21.11 -8.08 13.16
CA VAL A 162 -20.99 -7.75 14.59
C VAL A 162 -22.36 -7.67 15.24
N THR A 163 -23.35 -7.06 14.58
CA THR A 163 -24.73 -6.96 15.09
C THR A 163 -25.35 -8.34 15.34
N VAL A 164 -25.10 -9.31 14.46
CA VAL A 164 -25.58 -10.69 14.65
C VAL A 164 -24.88 -11.35 15.83
N ILE A 165 -23.56 -11.16 15.96
CA ILE A 165 -22.75 -11.72 17.05
C ILE A 165 -23.21 -11.16 18.39
N GLU A 166 -23.43 -9.85 18.51
CA GLU A 166 -23.88 -9.21 19.76
C GLU A 166 -25.21 -9.79 20.26
N ARG A 167 -26.15 -10.08 19.36
CA ARG A 167 -27.44 -10.71 19.71
C ARG A 167 -27.29 -12.11 20.27
N GLN A 168 -26.25 -12.85 19.86
CA GLN A 168 -26.03 -14.23 20.29
C GLN A 168 -25.14 -14.33 21.54
N ILE A 169 -24.22 -13.39 21.72
CA ILE A 169 -23.30 -13.38 22.86
C ILE A 169 -24.02 -13.09 24.18
N GLY A 170 -25.00 -12.17 24.20
CA GLY A 170 -25.76 -11.87 25.43
C GLY A 170 -26.34 -13.13 26.10
N PRO A 171 -27.17 -13.92 25.40
CA PRO A 171 -27.71 -15.18 25.93
C PRO A 171 -26.64 -16.22 26.29
N LEU A 172 -25.47 -16.21 25.64
CA LEU A 172 -24.37 -17.09 26.00
C LEU A 172 -23.76 -16.67 27.35
N ILE A 173 -23.48 -15.38 27.54
CA ILE A 173 -22.93 -14.84 28.80
C ILE A 173 -23.86 -15.17 29.96
N GLU A 174 -25.16 -14.95 29.79
CA GLU A 174 -26.18 -15.28 30.80
C GLU A 174 -26.12 -16.77 31.20
N ARG A 175 -26.11 -17.68 30.21
CA ARG A 175 -25.96 -19.11 30.47
C ARG A 175 -24.63 -19.46 31.15
N MET A 176 -23.54 -18.78 30.82
CA MET A 176 -22.26 -18.98 31.48
C MET A 176 -22.31 -18.56 32.94
N ILE A 177 -22.93 -17.42 33.27
CA ILE A 177 -23.11 -16.98 34.66
C ILE A 177 -23.97 -17.98 35.44
N ASP A 178 -25.07 -18.45 34.85
CA ASP A 178 -25.95 -19.42 35.51
C ASP A 178 -25.30 -20.79 35.67
N ASN A 179 -24.54 -21.25 34.68
CA ASN A 179 -23.76 -22.49 34.81
C ASN A 179 -22.67 -22.37 35.88
N LEU A 180 -22.01 -21.21 35.98
CA LEU A 180 -21.05 -20.95 37.05
C LEU A 180 -21.73 -20.97 38.42
N ALA A 181 -22.91 -20.36 38.55
CA ALA A 181 -23.69 -20.40 39.78
C ALA A 181 -24.11 -21.83 40.17
N LYS A 182 -24.60 -22.61 39.20
CA LYS A 182 -24.94 -24.03 39.37
C LYS A 182 -23.73 -24.87 39.80
N PHE A 183 -22.58 -24.60 39.20
CA PHE A 183 -21.34 -25.28 39.54
C PHE A 183 -20.93 -25.00 40.98
N VAL A 184 -20.99 -23.73 41.42
CA VAL A 184 -20.70 -23.34 42.82
C VAL A 184 -21.69 -24.00 43.80
N GLU A 185 -22.97 -24.06 43.45
CA GLU A 185 -24.02 -24.69 44.28
C GLU A 185 -23.78 -26.21 44.48
N LEU A 186 -23.32 -26.92 43.45
CA LEU A 186 -23.13 -28.39 43.47
C LEU A 186 -21.74 -28.83 43.98
N ASP A 187 -20.90 -27.87 44.30
CA ASP A 187 -19.52 -28.08 44.71
C ASP A 187 -19.35 -28.05 46.24
N VAL A 188 -18.14 -28.31 46.72
CA VAL A 188 -17.80 -28.20 48.14
C VAL A 188 -17.96 -26.73 48.60
N PRO A 189 -18.59 -26.46 49.76
CA PRO A 189 -18.94 -25.10 50.18
C PRO A 189 -17.75 -24.37 50.82
N PHE A 190 -16.68 -24.14 50.06
CA PHE A 190 -15.58 -23.27 50.47
C PHE A 190 -15.81 -21.83 50.01
N LEU A 191 -15.34 -20.85 50.79
CA LEU A 191 -15.43 -19.42 50.48
C LEU A 191 -16.81 -19.01 49.95
N ALA A 192 -17.87 -19.56 50.55
CA ALA A 192 -19.21 -19.54 49.99
C ALA A 192 -19.71 -18.10 49.75
N GLN A 193 -19.45 -17.20 50.70
CA GLN A 193 -19.83 -15.79 50.59
C GLN A 193 -19.11 -15.09 49.43
N GLU A 194 -17.78 -15.20 49.34
CA GLU A 194 -16.99 -14.55 48.28
C GLU A 194 -17.42 -15.02 46.87
N ARG A 195 -17.66 -16.32 46.73
CA ARG A 195 -18.12 -16.91 45.45
C ARG A 195 -19.54 -16.44 45.11
N ALA A 196 -20.44 -16.38 46.09
CA ALA A 196 -21.79 -15.87 45.90
C ALA A 196 -21.79 -14.39 45.50
N ASP A 197 -21.01 -13.56 46.20
CA ASP A 197 -20.87 -12.13 45.90
C ASP A 197 -20.33 -11.91 44.49
N ARG A 198 -19.38 -12.73 44.04
CA ARG A 198 -18.86 -12.69 42.66
C ARG A 198 -19.94 -12.99 41.63
N ILE A 199 -20.80 -13.99 41.87
CA ILE A 199 -21.91 -14.31 40.97
C ILE A 199 -22.90 -13.15 40.92
N VAL A 200 -23.25 -12.57 42.07
CA VAL A 200 -24.14 -11.39 42.14
C VAL A 200 -23.56 -10.22 41.36
N PHE A 201 -22.26 -9.94 41.53
CA PHE A 201 -21.56 -8.91 40.79
C PHE A 201 -21.61 -9.12 39.27
N LEU A 202 -21.45 -10.37 38.79
CA LEU A 202 -21.55 -10.68 37.37
C LEU A 202 -22.98 -10.48 36.84
N LYS A 203 -24.01 -10.84 37.62
CA LYS A 203 -25.42 -10.62 37.24
C LYS A 203 -25.75 -9.14 37.16
N ASP A 204 -25.34 -8.35 38.15
CA ASP A 204 -25.53 -6.89 38.14
C ASP A 204 -24.79 -6.25 36.95
N THR A 205 -23.54 -6.66 36.71
CA THR A 205 -22.77 -6.15 35.57
C THR A 205 -23.35 -6.57 34.22
N PHE A 206 -23.99 -7.72 34.13
CA PHE A 206 -24.68 -8.16 32.91
C PHE A 206 -25.84 -7.24 32.55
N ASP A 207 -26.59 -6.73 33.53
CA ASP A 207 -27.74 -5.85 33.32
C ASP A 207 -27.36 -4.39 33.06
N ARG A 208 -26.11 -4.01 33.36
CA ARG A 208 -25.61 -2.65 33.14
C ARG A 208 -25.46 -2.28 31.67
N ALA A 209 -26.07 -1.17 31.26
CA ALA A 209 -26.02 -0.68 29.88
C ALA A 209 -24.71 0.05 29.52
N ASP A 210 -23.99 0.55 30.53
CA ASP A 210 -22.74 1.31 30.36
C ASP A 210 -21.50 0.43 30.21
N VAL A 211 -21.66 -0.90 30.32
CA VAL A 211 -20.58 -1.88 30.16
C VAL A 211 -20.73 -2.58 28.81
N SER A 212 -19.64 -2.63 28.03
CA SER A 212 -19.64 -3.26 26.72
C SER A 212 -19.83 -4.79 26.82
N VAL A 213 -20.38 -5.40 25.77
CA VAL A 213 -20.57 -6.86 25.72
C VAL A 213 -19.23 -7.60 25.85
N ALA A 214 -18.17 -7.07 25.25
CA ALA A 214 -16.82 -7.65 25.34
C ALA A 214 -16.26 -7.62 26.77
N GLU A 215 -16.52 -6.55 27.52
CA GLU A 215 -16.11 -6.44 28.93
C GLU A 215 -16.89 -7.42 29.81
N LYS A 216 -18.23 -7.50 29.64
CA LYS A 216 -19.06 -8.49 30.33
C LYS A 216 -18.56 -9.91 30.11
N PHE A 217 -18.26 -10.26 28.85
CA PHE A 217 -17.70 -11.58 28.51
C PHE A 217 -16.34 -11.82 29.18
N SER A 218 -15.45 -10.83 29.14
CA SER A 218 -14.11 -10.92 29.75
C SER A 218 -14.19 -11.14 31.26
N GLN A 219 -15.09 -10.44 31.96
CA GLN A 219 -15.30 -10.61 33.39
C GLN A 219 -15.82 -12.00 33.75
N VAL A 220 -16.75 -12.55 32.96
CA VAL A 220 -17.21 -13.93 33.15
C VAL A 220 -16.06 -14.91 32.95
N LEU A 221 -15.27 -14.77 31.88
CA LEU A 221 -14.08 -15.61 31.68
C LEU A 221 -13.08 -15.51 32.83
N GLN A 222 -12.85 -14.31 33.36
CA GLN A 222 -11.98 -14.13 34.52
C GLN A 222 -12.54 -14.86 35.75
N ALA A 223 -13.85 -14.80 35.98
CA ALA A 223 -14.48 -15.55 37.06
C ALA A 223 -14.29 -17.07 36.87
N TYR A 224 -14.43 -17.60 35.66
CA TYR A 224 -14.12 -18.99 35.34
C TYR A 224 -12.64 -19.34 35.58
N GLN A 225 -11.71 -18.44 35.25
CA GLN A 225 -10.28 -18.66 35.50
C GLN A 225 -9.96 -18.71 37.00
N VAL A 226 -10.54 -17.80 37.79
CA VAL A 226 -10.43 -17.82 39.25
C VAL A 226 -11.04 -19.11 39.79
N GLU A 227 -12.22 -19.49 39.32
CA GLU A 227 -12.89 -20.72 39.72
C GLU A 227 -12.04 -21.97 39.42
N ASN A 228 -11.43 -22.02 38.22
CA ASN A 228 -10.53 -23.09 37.83
C ASN A 228 -9.26 -23.12 38.70
N SER A 229 -8.73 -21.96 39.08
CA SER A 229 -7.54 -21.87 39.93
C SER A 229 -7.74 -22.52 41.30
N TYR A 230 -8.97 -22.48 41.84
CA TYR A 230 -9.27 -23.15 43.11
C TYR A 230 -9.07 -24.66 43.06
N GLY A 231 -9.01 -25.28 41.87
CA GLY A 231 -8.68 -26.70 41.71
C GLY A 231 -7.26 -27.05 42.14
N SER A 232 -6.31 -26.11 42.07
CA SER A 232 -4.88 -26.35 42.33
C SER A 232 -4.30 -25.53 43.48
N THR A 233 -4.99 -24.49 43.96
CA THR A 233 -4.49 -23.66 45.07
C THR A 233 -4.70 -24.30 46.44
N LEU A 234 -3.84 -23.91 47.38
CA LEU A 234 -3.96 -24.20 48.80
C LEU A 234 -4.30 -22.91 49.52
N ASP A 235 -5.45 -22.87 50.17
CA ASP A 235 -5.93 -21.67 50.85
C ASP A 235 -6.29 -21.99 52.30
N VAL A 236 -5.98 -21.04 53.18
CA VAL A 236 -6.32 -21.12 54.61
C VAL A 236 -7.14 -19.90 54.98
N TYR A 237 -8.26 -20.13 55.64
CA TYR A 237 -9.13 -19.08 56.12
C TYR A 237 -9.81 -19.52 57.43
N THR A 238 -10.54 -18.62 58.07
CA THR A 238 -11.23 -18.92 59.32
C THR A 238 -12.73 -18.84 59.07
N GLU A 239 -13.48 -19.78 59.61
CA GLU A 239 -14.93 -19.84 59.46
C GLU A 239 -15.57 -20.25 60.79
N ILE A 240 -16.83 -19.88 60.99
CA ILE A 240 -17.63 -20.34 62.12
C ILE A 240 -18.48 -21.49 61.60
N ILE A 241 -18.26 -22.69 62.14
CA ILE A 241 -19.04 -23.87 61.79
C ILE A 241 -19.69 -24.48 63.04
N PRO A 242 -20.89 -25.07 62.91
CA PRO A 242 -21.50 -25.80 64.01
C PRO A 242 -20.79 -27.14 64.19
N ILE A 243 -20.16 -27.35 65.35
CA ILE A 243 -19.59 -28.63 65.78
C ILE A 243 -20.39 -29.12 66.97
N ASP A 244 -21.00 -30.30 66.86
CA ASP A 244 -21.88 -30.87 67.89
C ASP A 244 -23.02 -29.91 68.33
N GLY A 245 -23.50 -29.08 67.40
CA GLY A 245 -24.56 -28.09 67.65
C GLY A 245 -24.10 -26.80 68.34
N VAL A 246 -22.79 -26.62 68.53
CA VAL A 246 -22.20 -25.37 69.06
C VAL A 246 -21.38 -24.71 67.98
N ASP A 247 -21.67 -23.43 67.71
CA ASP A 247 -20.88 -22.62 66.79
C ASP A 247 -19.47 -22.42 67.34
N ARG A 248 -18.48 -22.89 66.59
CA ARG A 248 -17.06 -22.74 66.94
C ARG A 248 -16.32 -22.11 65.77
N GLN A 249 -15.44 -21.18 66.11
CA GLN A 249 -14.49 -20.64 65.15
C GLN A 249 -13.39 -21.68 64.89
N VAL A 250 -13.21 -22.05 63.62
CA VAL A 250 -12.23 -23.03 63.18
C VAL A 250 -11.34 -22.48 62.09
N GLU A 251 -10.15 -23.05 61.99
CA GLU A 251 -9.30 -22.82 60.83
C GLU A 251 -9.64 -23.82 59.73
N MET A 252 -9.80 -23.31 58.50
CA MET A 252 -10.19 -24.05 57.32
C MET A 252 -9.02 -24.16 56.35
N LEU A 253 -8.73 -25.37 55.88
CA LEU A 253 -7.77 -25.64 54.83
C LEU A 253 -8.51 -26.17 53.61
N LYS A 254 -8.45 -25.40 52.52
CA LYS A 254 -8.85 -25.84 51.19
C LYS A 254 -7.63 -26.39 50.46
N TRP A 255 -7.62 -27.69 50.19
CA TRP A 255 -6.62 -28.34 49.36
C TRP A 255 -7.17 -28.57 47.95
N GLY A 256 -6.96 -27.61 47.06
CA GLY A 256 -7.54 -27.63 45.73
C GLY A 256 -9.07 -27.74 45.79
N ARG A 257 -9.62 -28.66 44.99
CA ARG A 257 -11.04 -29.10 45.04
C ARG A 257 -11.20 -30.52 45.60
N VAL A 258 -10.13 -31.09 46.16
CA VAL A 258 -10.07 -32.51 46.55
C VAL A 258 -10.47 -32.68 48.02
N ALA A 259 -10.03 -31.76 48.88
CA ALA A 259 -10.33 -31.83 50.30
C ALA A 259 -10.58 -30.43 50.87
N LEU A 260 -11.63 -30.34 51.69
CA LEU A 260 -11.88 -29.22 52.58
C LEU A 260 -11.88 -29.77 54.00
N VAL A 261 -10.93 -29.33 54.81
CA VAL A 261 -10.75 -29.82 56.18
C VAL A 261 -10.72 -28.65 57.16
N PHE A 262 -11.25 -28.84 58.36
CA PHE A 262 -11.10 -27.89 59.45
C PHE A 262 -10.24 -28.47 60.56
N GLN A 263 -9.67 -27.55 61.33
CA GLN A 263 -9.12 -27.84 62.64
C GLN A 263 -9.54 -26.73 63.61
N THR A 264 -9.94 -27.11 64.81
CA THR A 264 -10.22 -26.13 65.88
C THR A 264 -8.94 -25.37 66.25
N LEU A 265 -9.07 -24.15 66.76
CA LEU A 265 -7.92 -23.29 67.06
C LEU A 265 -6.98 -23.88 68.14
N ASP A 266 -7.50 -24.75 69.00
CA ASP A 266 -6.72 -25.52 69.98
C ASP A 266 -5.99 -26.73 69.35
N GLY A 267 -6.32 -27.10 68.11
CA GLY A 267 -5.73 -28.23 67.39
C GLY A 267 -6.32 -29.59 67.76
N GLU A 268 -7.29 -29.65 68.67
CA GLU A 268 -7.79 -30.91 69.25
C GLU A 268 -8.77 -31.65 68.34
N THR A 269 -9.65 -30.92 67.65
CA THR A 269 -10.67 -31.51 66.78
C THR A 269 -10.33 -31.21 65.33
N THR A 270 -10.32 -32.25 64.50
CA THR A 270 -10.12 -32.12 63.04
C THR A 270 -11.29 -32.78 62.34
N GLY A 271 -11.76 -32.19 61.25
CA GLY A 271 -12.82 -32.78 60.45
C GLY A 271 -12.63 -32.53 58.96
N VAL A 272 -13.33 -33.30 58.14
CA VAL A 272 -13.37 -33.18 56.69
C VAL A 272 -14.81 -32.96 56.23
N TRP A 273 -14.97 -32.20 55.15
CA TRP A 273 -16.26 -32.10 54.48
C TRP A 273 -16.53 -33.37 53.68
N ASP A 274 -17.61 -34.07 54.00
CA ASP A 274 -18.11 -35.18 53.18
C ASP A 274 -19.21 -34.67 52.25
N LYS A 275 -18.92 -34.72 50.94
CA LYS A 275 -19.87 -34.32 49.88
C LYS A 275 -21.11 -35.24 49.84
N LYS A 276 -20.98 -36.52 50.22
CA LYS A 276 -22.10 -37.49 50.21
C LYS A 276 -23.04 -37.28 51.39
N ALA A 277 -22.48 -37.07 52.57
CA ALA A 277 -23.26 -36.75 53.76
C ALA A 277 -23.74 -35.29 53.79
N ASN A 278 -23.21 -34.43 52.90
CA ASN A 278 -23.41 -32.99 52.87
C ASN A 278 -23.19 -32.35 54.26
N GLY A 279 -22.08 -32.71 54.89
CA GLY A 279 -21.80 -32.33 56.26
C GLY A 279 -20.38 -32.62 56.70
N TRP A 280 -20.06 -32.15 57.90
CA TRP A 280 -18.76 -32.33 58.53
C TRP A 280 -18.64 -33.72 59.18
N GLN A 281 -17.56 -34.44 58.86
CA GLN A 281 -17.19 -35.68 59.52
C GLN A 281 -15.93 -35.47 60.36
N ILE A 282 -15.99 -35.81 61.65
CA ILE A 282 -14.84 -35.75 62.55
C ILE A 282 -13.86 -36.88 62.20
N LEU A 283 -12.57 -36.53 62.16
CA LEU A 283 -11.48 -37.42 61.82
C LEU A 283 -10.81 -37.97 63.08
N GLY A 284 -10.21 -39.16 62.95
CA GLY A 284 -9.36 -39.74 63.99
C GLY A 284 -8.03 -38.98 64.16
N ASP A 285 -7.36 -39.24 65.28
CA ASP A 285 -6.12 -38.57 65.68
C ASP A 285 -4.98 -38.75 64.67
N GLU A 286 -5.01 -39.83 63.87
CA GLU A 286 -4.02 -40.13 62.84
C GLU A 286 -3.91 -39.05 61.75
N PHE A 287 -4.98 -38.29 61.49
CA PHE A 287 -5.00 -37.24 60.47
C PHE A 287 -4.60 -35.86 61.02
N ARG A 288 -4.63 -35.67 62.34
CA ARG A 288 -4.39 -34.38 63.01
C ARG A 288 -3.03 -33.77 62.64
N LEU A 289 -1.99 -34.61 62.63
CA LEU A 289 -0.62 -34.21 62.33
C LEU A 289 -0.43 -33.84 60.86
N GLY A 290 -1.08 -34.60 59.96
CA GLY A 290 -1.10 -34.32 58.53
C GLY A 290 -1.79 -32.98 58.25
N VAL A 291 -3.03 -32.81 58.70
CA VAL A 291 -3.78 -31.56 58.50
C VAL A 291 -3.02 -30.34 59.03
N ARG A 292 -2.39 -30.44 60.21
CA ARG A 292 -1.54 -29.37 60.75
C ARG A 292 -0.34 -29.02 59.86
N ASN A 293 0.31 -30.01 59.27
CA ASN A 293 1.38 -29.77 58.30
C ASN A 293 0.82 -29.14 57.02
N GLY A 294 -0.36 -29.55 56.57
CA GLY A 294 -1.08 -28.94 55.45
C GLY A 294 -1.32 -27.44 55.65
N PHE A 295 -1.79 -27.05 56.85
CA PHE A 295 -1.91 -25.64 57.23
C PHE A 295 -0.57 -24.89 57.15
N ARG A 296 0.52 -25.50 57.64
CA ARG A 296 1.85 -24.86 57.61
C ARG A 296 2.38 -24.66 56.19
N ILE A 297 2.15 -25.64 55.30
CA ILE A 297 2.51 -25.56 53.88
C ILE A 297 1.70 -24.47 53.19
N ALA A 298 0.38 -24.45 53.38
CA ALA A 298 -0.50 -23.44 52.78
C ALA A 298 -0.17 -22.02 53.27
N LYS A 299 0.20 -21.86 54.55
CA LYS A 299 0.71 -20.60 55.13
C LYS A 299 2.15 -20.28 54.73
N LYS A 300 2.81 -21.12 53.93
CA LYS A 300 4.22 -20.99 53.50
C LYS A 300 5.22 -20.92 54.66
N THR A 301 4.85 -21.49 55.81
CA THR A 301 5.72 -21.63 56.99
C THR A 301 6.55 -22.91 56.98
N GLN A 302 6.18 -23.84 56.09
CA GLN A 302 6.90 -25.09 55.82
C GLN A 302 7.03 -25.24 54.30
N THR A 303 8.13 -25.85 53.85
CA THR A 303 8.32 -26.21 52.44
C THR A 303 7.35 -27.31 52.02
N ALA A 304 7.12 -27.44 50.71
CA ALA A 304 6.29 -28.53 50.18
C ALA A 304 6.81 -29.89 50.68
N ASP A 305 5.89 -30.70 51.22
CA ASP A 305 6.15 -32.03 51.77
C ASP A 305 4.90 -32.89 51.57
N PHE A 306 5.05 -34.22 51.71
CA PHE A 306 3.92 -35.15 51.66
C PHE A 306 3.11 -35.02 52.95
N VAL A 307 1.78 -34.88 52.78
CA VAL A 307 0.85 -34.74 53.89
C VAL A 307 -0.20 -35.83 53.81
N HIS A 308 -0.47 -36.47 54.95
CA HIS A 308 -1.55 -37.44 55.07
C HIS A 308 -2.87 -36.71 55.38
N ILE A 309 -3.67 -36.45 54.34
CA ILE A 309 -4.98 -35.80 54.43
C ILE A 309 -6.05 -36.81 54.00
N PRO A 310 -7.17 -36.93 54.73
CA PRO A 310 -8.25 -37.80 54.28
C PRO A 310 -8.87 -37.19 53.03
N ILE A 311 -8.77 -37.93 51.94
CA ILE A 311 -9.42 -37.61 50.68
C ILE A 311 -10.69 -38.46 50.57
N PRO A 312 -11.86 -37.86 50.28
CA PRO A 312 -13.03 -38.65 49.96
C PRO A 312 -12.69 -39.55 48.76
N ALA A 313 -13.01 -40.83 48.86
CA ALA A 313 -12.68 -41.81 47.82
C ALA A 313 -13.24 -41.35 46.48
N ALA A 314 -12.40 -41.30 45.45
CA ALA A 314 -12.79 -40.92 44.10
C ALA A 314 -13.94 -41.83 43.62
N GLU A 315 -15.03 -41.22 43.17
CA GLU A 315 -16.07 -41.96 42.47
C GLU A 315 -15.48 -42.47 41.16
N ALA A 316 -15.30 -43.79 41.05
CA ALA A 316 -15.12 -44.43 39.75
C ALA A 316 -16.43 -44.23 38.98
N GLN A 317 -16.45 -43.27 38.07
CA GLN A 317 -17.48 -43.14 37.04
C GLN A 317 -17.07 -43.94 35.80
#